data_AF-A0A2T7SMN5-F1
#
_entry.id   AF-A0A2T7SMN5-F1
#
_cell.length_a   1.000
_cell.length_b   1.000
_cell.length_c   1.000
_cell.angle_alpha   90.00
_cell.angle_beta   90.00
_cell.angle_gamma   90.00
#
_symmetry.space_group_name_H-M   'P 1'
#
loop_
_entity.id
_entity.type
_entity.pdbx_description
1 polymer ?
#
loop_
_entity_poly.entity_id
_entity_poly.type
_entity_poly.pdbx_seq_one_letter_code
_entity_poly.pdbx_strand_id
1 'polypeptide(L)'
;GGGATAPVAAAGGTPDGGLGTSSELIVAAAAEVDRGAGIAILVDLGSAVLTVKSLLAEGDELPEGARLVDAPFVEGAVAALVTASAGGDLDAVAAAAAEAYQYRKE
;
A
#
# COMPACT_ATOMS: atom_id res chain seq x y z
N GLY A 1 -22.53 -6.11 -6.90
CA GLY A 1 -21.80 -5.98 -8.18
C GLY A 1 -20.43 -6.55 -7.97
N GLY A 2 -20.11 -7.67 -8.61
CA GLY A 2 -18.89 -8.45 -8.34
C GLY A 2 -17.90 -8.36 -9.49
N GLY A 3 -17.25 -7.20 -9.63
CA GLY A 3 -16.06 -7.09 -10.48
C GLY A 3 -14.86 -7.76 -9.83
N ALA A 4 -13.81 -8.05 -10.61
CA ALA A 4 -12.53 -8.47 -10.06
C ALA A 4 -11.95 -7.33 -9.22
N THR A 5 -11.56 -7.62 -7.98
CA THR A 5 -10.90 -6.65 -7.11
C THR A 5 -9.47 -6.38 -7.60
N ALA A 6 -8.98 -5.16 -7.37
CA ALA A 6 -7.56 -4.86 -7.56
C ALA A 6 -6.68 -5.81 -6.70
N PRO A 7 -5.48 -6.17 -7.17
CA PRO A 7 -4.59 -7.05 -6.41
C PRO A 7 -4.12 -6.38 -5.11
N VAL A 8 -4.00 -7.16 -4.04
CA VAL A 8 -3.51 -6.73 -2.72
C VAL A 8 -2.61 -7.84 -2.18
N ALA A 9 -1.47 -7.45 -1.62
CA ALA A 9 -0.56 -8.34 -0.92
C ALA A 9 -0.17 -7.73 0.43
N ALA A 10 0.04 -8.59 1.43
CA ALA A 10 0.47 -8.18 2.76
C ALA A 10 1.98 -8.43 2.94
N ALA A 11 2.66 -7.50 3.62
CA ALA A 11 4.11 -7.56 3.85
C ALA A 11 4.50 -7.40 5.34
N GLY A 12 3.54 -7.61 6.25
CA GLY A 12 3.77 -7.49 7.69
C GLY A 12 4.51 -8.71 8.26
N GLY A 13 5.45 -8.47 9.18
CA GLY A 13 6.19 -9.50 9.88
C GLY A 13 7.64 -9.67 9.39
N THR A 14 8.27 -10.74 9.87
CA THR A 14 9.58 -11.21 9.40
C THR A 14 9.40 -12.44 8.48
N PRO A 15 10.42 -12.84 7.71
CA PRO A 15 10.36 -14.04 6.88
C PRO A 15 10.01 -15.33 7.65
N ASP A 16 10.33 -15.39 8.93
CA ASP A 16 10.01 -16.51 9.83
C ASP A 16 8.60 -16.42 10.44
N GLY A 17 7.78 -15.45 10.02
CA GLY A 17 6.42 -15.21 10.52
C GLY A 17 6.37 -14.51 11.89
N GLY A 18 7.49 -13.96 12.35
CA GLY A 18 7.58 -13.20 13.59
C GLY A 18 7.02 -11.78 13.45
N LEU A 19 6.92 -11.08 14.59
CA LEU A 19 6.60 -9.65 14.60
C LEU A 19 7.78 -8.85 14.05
N GLY A 20 7.52 -7.94 13.10
CA GLY A 20 8.54 -7.09 12.52
C GLY A 20 8.13 -6.49 11.18
N THR A 21 9.13 -5.93 10.50
CA THR A 21 9.04 -5.39 9.16
C THR A 21 10.21 -5.98 8.36
N SER A 22 9.97 -6.45 7.15
CA SER A 22 11.00 -6.97 6.25
C SER A 22 10.93 -6.24 4.92
N SER A 23 12.05 -5.68 4.47
CA SER A 23 12.18 -5.07 3.14
C SER A 23 11.94 -6.11 2.05
N GLU A 24 12.42 -7.34 2.25
CA GLU A 24 12.25 -8.44 1.30
C GLU A 24 10.76 -8.78 1.09
N LEU A 25 9.97 -8.85 2.17
CA LEU A 25 8.54 -9.08 2.08
C LEU A 25 7.81 -7.91 1.39
N ILE A 26 8.24 -6.67 1.63
CA ILE A 26 7.66 -5.47 0.99
C ILE A 26 7.94 -5.49 -0.51
N VAL A 27 9.18 -5.73 -0.91
CA VAL A 27 9.59 -5.80 -2.32
C VAL A 27 8.85 -6.94 -3.04
N ALA A 28 8.77 -8.12 -2.42
CA ALA A 28 8.05 -9.26 -2.97
C ALA A 28 6.54 -8.96 -3.14
N ALA A 29 5.91 -8.37 -2.13
CA ALA A 29 4.50 -7.99 -2.18
C ALA A 29 4.24 -6.92 -3.26
N ALA A 30 5.13 -5.93 -3.39
CA ALA A 30 5.02 -4.91 -4.44
C ALA A 30 5.12 -5.53 -5.85
N ALA A 31 6.08 -6.44 -6.06
CA ALA A 31 6.21 -7.15 -7.33
C ALA A 31 5.00 -8.07 -7.63
N GLU A 32 4.40 -8.70 -6.63
CA GLU A 32 3.21 -9.55 -6.79
C GLU A 32 1.99 -8.77 -7.30
N VAL A 33 1.81 -7.53 -6.81
CA VAL A 33 0.64 -6.70 -7.15
C VAL A 33 0.86 -5.80 -8.35
N ASP A 34 2.09 -5.66 -8.84
CA ASP A 34 2.39 -4.77 -9.96
C ASP A 34 1.67 -5.20 -11.25
N ARG A 35 0.94 -4.25 -11.83
CA ARG A 35 0.24 -4.38 -13.12
C ARG A 35 0.60 -3.26 -14.10
N GLY A 36 1.64 -2.47 -13.80
CA GLY A 36 2.07 -1.33 -14.59
C GLY A 36 1.19 -0.08 -14.45
N ALA A 37 0.30 -0.05 -13.45
CA ALA A 37 -0.60 1.08 -13.17
C ALA A 37 -0.13 1.94 -11.97
N GLY A 38 1.03 1.62 -11.39
CA GLY A 38 1.52 2.16 -10.13
C GLY A 38 1.01 1.40 -8.90
N ILE A 39 1.68 1.60 -7.76
CA ILE A 39 1.43 0.83 -6.53
C ILE A 39 1.22 1.80 -5.37
N ALA A 40 0.09 1.68 -4.68
CA ALA A 40 -0.15 2.37 -3.41
C ALA A 40 0.35 1.50 -2.25
N ILE A 41 1.39 1.97 -1.55
CA ILE A 41 1.92 1.33 -0.35
C ILE A 41 1.32 2.04 0.86
N LEU A 42 0.50 1.33 1.64
CA LEU A 42 0.02 1.78 2.95
C LEU A 42 0.79 1.05 4.04
N VAL A 43 1.15 1.80 5.07
CA VAL A 43 1.89 1.29 6.23
C VAL A 43 1.18 1.74 7.51
N ASP A 44 1.45 1.05 8.60
CA ASP A 44 0.95 1.41 9.91
C ASP A 44 1.80 2.52 10.55
N LEU A 45 2.83 2.17 11.30
CA LEU A 45 3.55 3.07 12.20
C LEU A 45 5.02 2.64 12.30
N GLY A 46 5.86 3.53 12.82
CA GLY A 46 7.21 3.17 13.26
C GLY A 46 8.13 2.66 12.14
N SER A 47 8.69 1.45 12.33
CA SER A 47 9.71 0.87 11.44
C SER A 47 9.23 0.68 10.00
N ALA A 48 7.96 0.33 9.80
CA ALA A 48 7.40 0.11 8.47
C ALA A 48 7.51 1.37 7.58
N VAL A 49 7.22 2.55 8.17
CA VAL A 49 7.33 3.84 7.46
C VAL A 49 8.77 4.11 7.04
N LEU A 50 9.73 3.87 7.94
CA LEU A 50 11.14 4.12 7.64
C LEU A 50 11.67 3.15 6.60
N THR A 51 11.34 1.86 6.69
CA THR A 51 11.74 0.85 5.71
C THR A 51 11.22 1.20 4.31
N VAL A 52 9.93 1.53 4.17
CA VAL A 52 9.37 1.91 2.87
C VAL A 52 9.98 3.21 2.34
N LYS A 53 10.24 4.20 3.19
CA LYS A 53 10.92 5.43 2.77
C LYS A 53 12.35 5.19 2.27
N SER A 54 13.09 4.30 2.92
CA SER A 54 14.43 3.90 2.47
C SER A 54 14.36 3.22 1.09
N LEU A 55 13.48 2.23 0.92
CA LEU A 55 13.28 1.53 -0.36
C LEU A 55 12.92 2.49 -1.50
N LEU A 56 12.04 3.46 -1.23
CA LEU A 56 11.66 4.49 -2.22
C LEU A 56 12.81 5.46 -2.54
N ALA A 57 13.70 5.74 -1.57
CA ALA A 57 14.84 6.62 -1.76
C ALA A 57 15.99 5.94 -2.54
N GLU A 58 16.17 4.64 -2.35
CA GLU A 58 17.11 3.80 -3.09
C GLU A 58 16.64 3.63 -4.55
N GLY A 59 15.35 3.33 -4.74
CA GLY A 59 14.66 3.46 -6.03
C GLY A 59 14.96 2.36 -7.06
N ASP A 60 15.62 1.28 -6.66
CA ASP A 60 16.00 0.15 -7.51
C ASP A 60 15.30 -1.18 -7.16
N GLU A 61 14.76 -1.32 -5.94
CA GLU A 61 14.07 -2.55 -5.51
C GLU A 61 12.54 -2.52 -5.74
N LEU A 62 11.91 -1.35 -5.68
CA LEU A 62 10.45 -1.22 -5.84
C LEU A 62 10.07 -1.00 -7.32
N PRO A 63 8.92 -1.52 -7.78
CA PRO A 63 8.43 -1.25 -9.12
C PRO A 63 8.19 0.24 -9.38
N GLU A 64 8.31 0.64 -10.65
CA GLU A 64 8.08 2.03 -11.06
C GLU A 64 6.67 2.51 -10.68
N GLY A 65 6.57 3.73 -10.15
CA GLY A 65 5.30 4.28 -9.69
C GLY A 65 4.82 3.74 -8.35
N ALA A 66 5.66 3.02 -7.60
CA ALA A 66 5.41 2.77 -6.18
C ALA A 66 5.36 4.09 -5.38
N ARG A 67 4.34 4.24 -4.54
CA ARG A 67 4.10 5.44 -3.74
C ARG A 67 3.69 5.07 -2.34
N LEU A 68 4.41 5.61 -1.35
CA LEU A 68 3.94 5.62 0.03
C LEU A 68 2.75 6.58 0.16
N VAL A 69 1.60 6.06 0.57
CA VAL A 69 0.37 6.82 0.76
C VAL A 69 0.19 7.14 2.24
N ASP A 70 0.12 8.44 2.56
CA ASP A 70 -0.13 8.93 3.92
C ASP A 70 -1.64 8.86 4.21
N ALA A 71 -2.06 7.79 4.89
CA ALA A 71 -3.45 7.48 5.20
C ALA A 71 -3.55 6.58 6.46
N PRO A 72 -4.69 6.56 7.18
CA PRO A 72 -4.89 5.58 8.24
C PRO A 72 -4.85 4.16 7.66
N PHE A 73 -4.01 3.30 8.24
CA PHE A 73 -3.65 2.01 7.64
C PHE A 73 -4.85 1.16 7.21
N VAL A 74 -5.81 0.93 8.11
CA VAL A 74 -6.95 0.03 7.82
C VAL A 74 -8.00 0.72 6.96
N GLU A 75 -8.54 1.86 7.41
CA GLU A 75 -9.60 2.57 6.70
C GLU A 75 -9.14 3.08 5.33
N GLY A 76 -7.91 3.58 5.25
CA GLY A 76 -7.28 4.02 4.02
C GLY A 76 -7.03 2.87 3.05
N ALA A 77 -6.62 1.69 3.53
CA ALA A 77 -6.43 0.52 2.66
C ALA A 77 -7.76 0.04 2.05
N VAL A 78 -8.85 0.08 2.83
CA VAL A 78 -10.18 -0.25 2.32
C VAL A 78 -10.61 0.77 1.26
N ALA A 79 -10.45 2.07 1.51
CA ALA A 79 -10.81 3.11 0.55
C ALA A 79 -9.96 3.05 -0.74
N ALA A 80 -8.65 2.81 -0.61
CA ALA A 80 -7.74 2.57 -1.73
C ALA A 80 -8.19 1.37 -2.57
N LEU A 81 -8.46 0.23 -1.93
CA LEU A 81 -8.86 -1.00 -2.61
C LEU A 81 -10.16 -0.81 -3.39
N VAL A 82 -11.16 -0.16 -2.77
CA VAL A 82 -12.45 0.12 -3.43
C VAL A 82 -12.24 1.00 -4.66
N THR A 83 -11.44 2.07 -4.54
CA THR A 83 -11.16 3.01 -5.63
C THR A 83 -10.36 2.37 -6.77
N ALA A 84 -9.33 1.60 -6.44
CA ALA A 84 -8.53 0.86 -7.42
C ALA A 84 -9.39 -0.19 -8.15
N SER A 85 -10.24 -0.91 -7.42
CA SER A 85 -11.16 -1.91 -8.01
C SER A 85 -12.22 -1.27 -8.90
N ALA A 86 -12.52 0.02 -8.71
CA ALA A 86 -13.40 0.80 -9.58
C ALA A 86 -12.68 1.39 -10.81
N GLY A 87 -11.37 1.13 -10.98
CA GLY A 87 -10.56 1.62 -12.09
C GLY A 87 -9.97 3.02 -11.88
N GLY A 88 -9.93 3.50 -10.64
CA GLY A 88 -9.22 4.74 -10.30
C GLY A 88 -7.71 4.60 -10.52
N ASP A 89 -7.07 5.68 -10.96
CA ASP A 89 -5.61 5.77 -11.06
C ASP A 89 -4.96 5.94 -9.68
N LEU A 90 -3.62 5.90 -9.63
CA LEU A 90 -2.87 5.99 -8.38
C LEU A 90 -3.14 7.30 -7.61
N ASP A 91 -3.41 8.40 -8.29
CA ASP A 91 -3.73 9.68 -7.65
C ASP A 91 -5.11 9.63 -6.99
N ALA A 92 -6.12 9.09 -7.68
CA ALA A 92 -7.45 8.88 -7.12
C ALA A 92 -7.42 7.90 -5.94
N VAL A 93 -6.64 6.83 -6.05
CA VAL A 93 -6.43 5.83 -4.97
C VAL A 93 -5.80 6.48 -3.74
N ALA A 94 -4.75 7.28 -3.93
CA ALA A 94 -4.09 7.99 -2.83
C ALA A 94 -5.01 9.03 -2.17
N ALA A 95 -5.79 9.76 -2.97
CA ALA A 95 -6.76 10.72 -2.46
C ALA A 95 -7.85 10.05 -1.62
N ALA A 96 -8.45 8.97 -2.12
CA ALA A 96 -9.48 8.22 -1.41
C ALA A 96 -8.97 7.63 -0.08
N ALA A 97 -7.73 7.12 -0.07
CA ALA A 97 -7.10 6.66 1.16
C ALA A 97 -6.89 7.79 2.17
N ALA A 98 -6.41 8.96 1.74
CA ALA A 98 -6.19 10.11 2.60
C ALA A 98 -7.50 10.70 3.16
N GLU A 99 -8.59 10.70 2.39
CA GLU A 99 -9.91 11.14 2.87
C GLU A 99 -10.40 10.36 4.10
N ALA A 100 -9.92 9.13 4.29
CA ALA A 100 -10.28 8.30 5.45
C ALA A 100 -9.88 8.93 6.80
N TYR A 101 -8.95 9.90 6.84
CA TYR A 101 -8.66 10.69 8.05
C TYR A 101 -9.89 11.43 8.61
N GLN A 102 -10.85 11.75 7.75
CA GLN A 102 -12.01 12.57 8.10
C GLN A 102 -13.24 11.75 8.50
N TYR A 103 -13.19 10.41 8.44
CA TYR A 103 -14.35 9.59 8.75
C TYR A 103 -14.66 9.59 10.25
N ARG A 104 -15.88 10.04 10.56
CA ARG A 104 -16.46 10.05 11.89
C ARG A 104 -17.58 9.01 11.96
N LYS A 105 -17.61 8.22 13.03
CA LYS A 105 -18.66 7.21 13.29
C LYS A 105 -19.72 7.73 14.27
N GLU A 106 -19.94 9.03 14.26
CA GLU A 106 -20.83 9.75 15.19
C GLU A 106 -22.27 9.84 14.68
#